data_AF-A0A2S9E935-F1
#
_entry.id   AF-A0A2S9E935-F1
#
_cell.length_a   1.000
_cell.length_b   1.000
_cell.length_c   1.000
_cell.angle_alpha   90.00
_cell.angle_beta   90.00
_cell.angle_gamma   90.00
#
_symmetry.space_group_name_H-M   'P 1'
#
loop_
_entity.id
_entity.type
_entity.pdbx_description
1 polymer ?
#
loop_
_entity_poly.entity_id
_entity_poly.type
_entity_poly.pdbx_seq_one_letter_code
_entity_poly.pdbx_strand_id
1 'polypeptide(L)' 'MSKSAWLFLSLTIFAAVAGLSTDSADGQTTAFVAAGLSSSLLLITLIVGRRIKFDPILR' A
#
# COMPACT_ATOMS: atom_id res chain seq x y z
N MET A 1 -5.90 14.24 -1.78
CA MET A 1 -5.74 12.82 -1.39
C MET A 1 -7.11 12.18 -1.49
N SER A 2 -7.30 11.18 -2.36
CA SER A 2 -8.59 10.49 -2.46
C SER A 2 -8.88 9.75 -1.14
N LYS A 3 -10.16 9.63 -0.75
CA LYS A 3 -10.54 8.84 0.44
C LYS A 3 -10.03 7.39 0.36
N SER A 4 -9.90 6.82 -0.85
CA SER A 4 -9.39 5.46 -1.03
C SER A 4 -7.89 5.35 -0.72
N ALA A 5 -7.07 6.32 -1.10
CA ALA A 5 -5.62 6.28 -0.82
C ALA A 5 -5.35 6.27 0.69
N TRP A 6 -6.17 6.97 1.48
CA TRP A 6 -6.07 6.98 2.93
C TRP A 6 -6.46 5.62 3.55
N LEU A 7 -7.48 4.95 3.00
CA LEU A 7 -7.86 3.58 3.39
C LEU A 7 -6.79 2.55 3.04
N PHE A 8 -6.18 2.64 1.84
CA PHE A 8 -5.10 1.73 1.48
C PHE A 8 -3.84 1.96 2.31
N LEU A 9 -3.57 3.21 2.70
CA LEU A 9 -2.47 3.54 3.60
C LEU A 9 -2.68 2.99 5.01
N SER A 10 -3.87 3.17 5.60
CA SER A 10 -4.14 2.59 6.92
C SER A 10 -4.12 1.06 6.89
N LEU A 11 -4.64 0.44 5.82
CA LEU A 11 -4.64 -1.01 5.66
C LEU A 11 -3.23 -1.58 5.51
N THR A 12 -2.35 -0.91 4.75
CA THR A 12 -0.94 -1.31 4.58
C THR A 12 -0.18 -1.21 5.90
N ILE A 13 -0.38 -0.12 6.66
CA ILE A 13 0.23 0.05 7.98
C ILE A 13 -0.24 -1.06 8.93
N PHE A 14 -1.55 -1.34 8.94
CA PHE A 14 -2.11 -2.37 9.80
C PHE A 14 -1.58 -3.78 9.45
N ALA A 15 -1.51 -4.10 8.16
CA ALA A 15 -0.95 -5.38 7.68
C ALA A 15 0.55 -5.52 8.02
N ALA A 16 1.32 -4.44 7.89
CA ALA A 16 2.73 -4.43 8.25
C ALA A 16 2.93 -4.64 9.78
N VAL A 17 2.15 -3.94 10.60
CA VAL A 17 2.19 -4.11 12.07
C VAL A 17 1.75 -5.52 12.47
N ALA A 18 0.71 -6.06 11.84
CA ALA A 18 0.24 -7.42 12.10
C ALA A 18 1.29 -8.49 11.74
N GLY A 19 2.05 -8.30 10.66
CA GLY A 19 3.14 -9.20 10.27
C GLY A 19 4.34 -9.15 11.22
N LEU A 20 4.65 -7.96 11.77
CA LEU A 20 5.69 -7.79 12.77
C LEU A 20 5.28 -8.31 14.16
N SER A 21 3.98 -8.35 14.45
CA SER A 21 3.42 -8.79 15.73
C SER A 21 3.11 -10.29 15.78
N THR A 22 3.26 -10.99 14.65
CA THR A 22 2.98 -12.42 14.53
C THR A 22 4.24 -13.24 14.75
N ASP A 23 4.20 -14.15 15.72
CA ASP A 23 5.28 -15.10 16.04
C ASP A 23 5.20 -16.42 15.21
N SER A 24 4.07 -16.68 14.55
CA SER A 24 3.90 -17.87 13.71
C SER A 24 4.39 -17.62 12.28
N ALA A 25 5.27 -18.48 11.77
CA ALA A 25 5.84 -18.34 10.43
C ALA A 25 4.78 -18.27 9.31
N ASP A 26 3.71 -19.05 9.41
CA ASP A 26 2.58 -19.04 8.46
C ASP A 26 1.74 -17.75 8.57
N GLY A 27 1.55 -17.22 9.79
CA GLY A 27 0.84 -15.97 9.98
C GLY A 27 1.65 -14.75 9.52
N GLN A 28 2.97 -14.80 9.69
CA GLN A 28 3.87 -13.74 9.27
C GLN A 28 3.99 -13.66 7.74
N THR A 29 4.11 -14.81 7.06
CA THR A 29 4.14 -14.86 5.58
C THR A 29 2.84 -14.36 4.96
N THR A 30 1.68 -14.78 5.49
CA THR A 30 0.37 -14.29 5.02
C THR A 30 0.18 -12.79 5.28
N ALA A 31 0.63 -12.28 6.42
CA ALA A 31 0.61 -10.85 6.72
C ALA A 31 1.52 -10.03 5.79
N PHE A 32 2.72 -10.53 5.45
CA PHE A 32 3.61 -9.87 4.47
C PHE A 32 3.03 -9.89 3.06
N VAL A 33 2.39 -10.97 2.63
CA VAL A 33 1.69 -11.03 1.33
C VAL A 33 0.54 -10.03 1.29
N ALA A 34 -0.26 -9.94 2.36
CA ALA A 34 -1.33 -8.95 2.48
C ALA A 34 -0.80 -7.51 2.51
N ALA A 35 0.33 -7.26 3.17
CA ALA A 35 1.02 -5.98 3.17
C ALA A 35 1.55 -5.62 1.78
N GLY A 36 2.11 -6.57 1.04
CA GLY A 36 2.58 -6.38 -0.33
C GLY A 36 1.45 -6.06 -1.31
N LEU A 37 0.33 -6.77 -1.21
CA LEU A 37 -0.87 -6.52 -2.00
C LEU A 37 -1.46 -5.14 -1.71
N SER A 38 -1.67 -4.82 -0.42
CA SER A 38 -2.21 -3.51 -0.02
C SER A 38 -1.29 -2.35 -0.38
N SER A 39 0.04 -2.52 -0.26
CA SER A 39 1.04 -1.55 -0.70
C SER A 39 1.01 -1.35 -2.22
N SER A 40 0.87 -2.41 -3.00
CA SER A 40 0.76 -2.31 -4.47
C SER A 40 -0.50 -1.55 -4.89
N LEU A 41 -1.64 -1.83 -4.26
CA LEU A 41 -2.89 -1.07 -4.49
C LEU A 41 -2.76 0.39 -4.01
N LEU A 42 -2.07 0.64 -2.90
CA LEU A 42 -1.76 1.99 -2.42
C LEU A 42 -0.95 2.75 -3.47
N LEU A 43 0.11 2.15 -4.02
CA LEU A 43 0.91 2.75 -5.08
C LEU A 43 0.06 3.07 -6.31
N ILE A 44 -0.78 2.14 -6.79
CA ILE A 44 -1.68 2.38 -7.92
C ILE A 44 -2.65 3.52 -7.60
N THR A 45 -3.25 3.56 -6.41
CA THR A 45 -4.16 4.64 -6.03
C THR A 45 -3.45 5.99 -5.88
N LEU A 46 -2.19 6.02 -5.44
CA LEU A 46 -1.37 7.23 -5.46
C LEU A 46 -1.02 7.65 -6.89
N ILE A 47 -0.68 6.72 -7.79
CA ILE A 47 -0.36 6.96 -9.20
C ILE A 47 -1.60 7.41 -10.01
N VAL A 48 -2.79 6.92 -9.67
CA VAL A 48 -4.04 7.32 -10.33
C VAL A 48 -4.58 8.62 -9.74
N GLY A 49 -4.56 8.75 -8.40
CA GLY A 49 -5.08 9.91 -7.68
C GLY A 49 -4.19 11.15 -7.80
N ARG A 50 -2.88 10.96 -7.89
CA ARG A 50 -1.96 11.95 -8.41
C ARG A 50 -1.94 11.66 -9.90
N ARG A 51 -2.76 12.35 -10.71
CA ARG A 51 -2.54 12.41 -12.16
C ARG A 51 -1.03 12.61 -12.30
N ILE A 52 -0.27 11.58 -12.68
CA ILE A 52 1.10 11.78 -13.11
C ILE A 52 0.92 12.50 -14.45
N LYS A 53 0.62 13.80 -14.37
CA LYS A 53 1.42 14.75 -15.12
C LYS A 53 2.84 14.36 -14.75
N PHE A 54 3.41 13.44 -15.52
CA PHE A 54 4.71 13.68 -16.09
C PHE A 54 4.47 15.05 -16.70
N ASP A 55 4.79 16.10 -15.95
CA ASP A 55 4.60 17.45 -16.46
C ASP A 55 5.34 17.40 -17.80
N PRO A 56 4.63 17.56 -18.93
CA PRO A 56 5.26 17.47 -20.26
C PRO A 56 6.08 18.74 -20.53
N ILE A 57 6.62 19.33 -19.44
CA ILE A 57 7.44 20.53 -19.38
C ILE A 57 8.92 20.13 -19.45
N LEU A 58 9.23 18.82 -19.37
CA LEU A 58 10.34 18.27 -20.14
C LEU A 58 9.72 17.61 -21.38
N ARG A 59 10.13 18.12 -22.54
CA ARG A 59 9.85 17.62 -23.89
C ARG A 59 9.94 16.11 -24.00
#